data_AF-A0A1C7EDB9-F1
#
_entry.id   AF-A0A1C7EDB9-F1
#
_cell.length_a   1.000
_cell.length_b   1.000
_cell.length_c   1.000
_cell.angle_alpha   90.00
_cell.angle_beta   90.00
_cell.angle_gamma   90.00
#
_symmetry.space_group_name_H-M   'P 1'
#
loop_
_entity.id
_entity.type
_entity.pdbx_description
1 polymer ?
#
loop_
_entity_poly.entity_id
_entity_poly.type
_entity_poly.pdbx_seq_one_letter_code
_entity_poly.pdbx_strand_id
1 'polypeptide(L)' 'MGMFGTGSWVMIVSVLLFVASFYFTLTFFEHLKSEDERLSKQAKIAAVICLGAALLLPAVYQLYFVNEMMR' A
#
# COMPACT_ATOMS: atom_id res chain seq x y z
N MET A 1 26.66 -7.62 -10.16
CA MET A 1 25.23 -7.41 -10.48
C MET A 1 24.48 -8.63 -9.95
N GLY A 2 23.49 -8.59 -9.06
CA GLY A 2 22.73 -7.47 -8.51
C GLY A 2 22.48 -7.66 -7.02
N MET A 3 22.63 -6.56 -6.28
CA MET A 3 22.53 -6.44 -4.83
C MET A 3 21.06 -6.21 -4.42
N PHE A 4 20.14 -6.97 -5.01
CA PHE A 4 18.71 -6.88 -4.74
C PHE A 4 18.26 -8.10 -3.93
N GLY A 5 18.67 -8.12 -2.66
CA GLY A 5 18.11 -9.07 -1.70
C GLY A 5 16.60 -8.87 -1.56
N THR A 6 15.88 -9.92 -1.16
CA THR A 6 14.41 -9.92 -1.00
C THR A 6 13.91 -8.73 -0.17
N GLY A 7 14.68 -8.28 0.82
CA GLY A 7 14.37 -7.09 1.62
C GLY A 7 14.35 -5.76 0.83
N SER A 8 15.23 -5.59 -0.18
CA SER A 8 15.22 -4.40 -1.05
C SER A 8 13.99 -4.38 -1.96
N TRP A 9 13.54 -5.55 -2.42
CA TRP A 9 12.31 -5.68 -3.21
C TRP A 9 11.06 -5.40 -2.38
N VAL A 10 11.01 -5.87 -1.13
CA VAL A 10 9.90 -5.56 -0.20
C VAL A 10 9.79 -4.05 0.02
N MET A 11 10.92 -3.36 0.25
CA MET A 11 10.93 -1.90 0.40
C MET A 11 10.38 -1.17 -0.85
N ILE A 12 10.79 -1.58 -2.05
CA ILE A 12 10.32 -0.98 -3.29
C ILE A 12 8.83 -1.20 -3.50
N VAL A 13 8.35 -2.42 -3.26
CA VAL A 13 6.92 -2.76 -3.36
C VAL A 13 6.11 -1.94 -2.37
N SER A 14 6.58 -1.79 -1.12
CA SER A 14 5.93 -0.94 -0.11
C SER A 14 5.86 0.53 -0.54
N VAL A 15 6.94 1.09 -1.10
CA VAL A 15 6.95 2.48 -1.58
C VAL A 15 5.96 2.67 -2.74
N LEU A 16 5.93 1.73 -3.70
CA LEU A 16 4.98 1.78 -4.81
C LEU A 16 3.52 1.70 -4.34
N LEU A 17 3.23 0.83 -3.37
CA LEU A 17 1.92 0.74 -2.72
C LEU A 17 1.53 2.03 -1.99
N PHE A 18 2.51 2.70 -1.37
CA PHE A 18 2.28 3.98 -0.72
C PHE A 18 1.94 5.08 -1.72
N VAL A 19 2.68 5.17 -2.83
CA VAL A 19 2.39 6.10 -3.94
C VAL A 19 1.00 5.81 -4.54
N ALA A 20 0.67 4.53 -4.75
CA ALA A 20 -0.65 4.13 -5.22
C ALA A 20 -1.77 4.53 -4.24
N SER A 21 -1.54 4.39 -2.93
CA SER A 21 -2.49 4.81 -1.89
C SER A 21 -2.74 6.32 -1.92
N PHE A 22 -1.68 7.13 -2.11
CA PHE A 22 -1.80 8.58 -2.31
C PHE A 22 -2.57 8.92 -3.58
N TYR A 23 -2.29 8.23 -4.69
CA TYR A 23 -3.02 8.42 -5.94
C TYR A 23 -4.52 8.15 -5.77
N PHE A 24 -4.90 7.02 -5.16
CA PHE A 24 -6.31 6.72 -4.88
C PHE A 24 -6.97 7.74 -3.93
N THR A 25 -6.22 8.29 -2.98
CA THR A 25 -6.71 9.35 -2.09
C THR A 25 -6.97 10.64 -2.86
N LEU A 26 -6.07 11.03 -3.77
CA LEU A 26 -6.27 12.21 -4.64
C LEU A 26 -7.45 12.00 -5.59
N THR A 27 -7.55 10.82 -6.22
CA THR A 27 -8.69 10.45 -7.07
C THR A 27 -10.00 10.47 -6.28
N PHE A 28 -10.01 10.06 -5.01
CA PHE A 28 -11.18 10.19 -4.13
C PHE A 28 -11.59 11.66 -3.95
N PHE A 29 -10.66 12.56 -3.67
CA PHE A 29 -10.96 14.00 -3.55
C PHE A 29 -11.47 14.62 -4.85
N GLU A 30 -10.94 14.17 -5.99
CA GLU A 30 -11.37 14.63 -7.31
C GLU A 30 -12.81 14.20 -7.62
N HIS A 31 -13.18 12.96 -7.30
CA HIS A 31 -14.56 12.48 -7.44
C HIS A 31 -15.51 13.10 -6.41
N LEU A 32 -15.01 13.50 -5.23
CA LEU A 32 -15.80 14.22 -4.23
C LEU A 32 -16.21 15.62 -4.73
N LYS A 33 -15.38 16.23 -5.58
CA LYS A 33 -15.67 17.52 -6.24
C LYS A 33 -16.63 17.38 -7.42
N SER A 34 -16.73 16.19 -8.02
CA SER A 34 -17.54 15.94 -9.22
C SER A 34 -18.99 15.48 -8.91
N GLU A 35 -19.42 15.48 -7.64
CA GLU A 35 -20.75 15.02 -7.15
C GLU A 35 -21.17 13.58 -7.50
N ASP A 36 -20.27 12.78 -8.11
CA ASP A 36 -20.50 11.37 -8.40
C ASP A 36 -20.32 10.48 -7.15
N GLU A 37 -21.36 10.42 -6.31
CA GLU A 37 -21.39 9.68 -5.04
C GLU A 37 -20.96 8.21 -5.16
N ARG A 38 -21.30 7.54 -6.27
CA ARG A 38 -21.00 6.11 -6.49
C ARG A 38 -19.50 5.87 -6.63
N LEU A 39 -18.82 6.67 -7.45
CA LEU A 39 -17.39 6.53 -7.71
C LEU A 39 -16.57 7.01 -6.52
N SER A 40 -17.03 8.05 -5.82
CA SER A 40 -16.45 8.51 -4.56
C SER A 40 -16.41 7.41 -3.50
N LYS A 41 -17.53 6.70 -3.27
CA LYS A 41 -17.58 5.60 -2.27
C LYS A 41 -16.63 4.45 -2.62
N GLN A 42 -16.51 4.13 -3.91
CA GLN A 42 -15.65 3.06 -4.40
C GLN A 42 -14.16 3.43 -4.30
N ALA A 43 -13.81 4.66 -4.67
CA ALA A 43 -12.46 5.20 -4.53
C ALA A 43 -12.01 5.25 -3.06
N LYS A 44 -12.92 5.60 -2.13
CA LYS A 44 -12.65 5.59 -0.69
C LYS A 44 -12.26 4.20 -0.19
N ILE A 45 -13.05 3.18 -0.55
CA ILE A 45 -12.80 1.79 -0.13
C ILE A 45 -11.50 1.27 -0.76
N ALA A 46 -11.26 1.56 -2.03
CA ALA A 46 -10.02 1.20 -2.72
C ALA A 46 -8.78 1.84 -2.07
N ALA A 47 -8.86 3.13 -1.71
CA ALA A 47 -7.80 3.83 -1.00
C ALA A 47 -7.51 3.17 0.36
N VAL A 48 -8.54 2.88 1.16
CA VAL A 48 -8.39 2.24 2.48
C VAL A 48 -7.78 0.84 2.37
N ILE A 49 -8.19 0.03 1.39
CA ILE A 49 -7.64 -1.30 1.15
C ILE A 49 -6.17 -1.21 0.71
N CYS A 50 -5.85 -0.28 -0.19
CA CYS A 50 -4.48 -0.08 -0.68
C CYS A 50 -3.55 0.37 0.46
N LEU A 51 -4.02 1.29 1.31
CA LEU A 51 -3.27 1.78 2.48
C LEU A 51 -3.09 0.69 3.53
N GLY A 52 -4.13 -0.11 3.80
CA GLY A 52 -4.06 -1.27 4.69
C GLY A 52 -3.05 -2.31 4.19
N ALA A 53 -3.06 -2.63 2.89
CA ALA A 53 -2.10 -3.54 2.28
C ALA A 53 -0.67 -2.99 2.33
N ALA A 54 -0.48 -1.69 2.05
CA ALA A 54 0.81 -1.01 2.11
C ALA A 54 1.46 -1.10 3.50
N LEU A 55 0.64 -1.05 4.56
CA LEU A 55 1.11 -1.12 5.95
C LEU A 55 1.30 -2.57 6.43
N LEU A 56 0.40 -3.48 6.04
CA LEU A 56 0.44 -4.88 6.46
C LEU A 56 1.58 -5.67 5.81
N LEU A 57 1.89 -5.44 4.54
CA LEU A 57 2.96 -6.15 3.82
C LEU A 57 4.34 -6.06 4.52
N PRO A 58 4.86 -4.86 4.84
CA PRO A 58 6.13 -4.75 5.54
C PRO A 58 6.06 -5.26 6.98
N ALA A 59 4.93 -5.07 7.69
CA ALA A 59 4.76 -5.56 9.06
C ALA A 59 4.77 -7.10 9.15
N VAL A 60 4.09 -7.78 8.21
CA VAL A 60 4.07 -9.25 8.14
C VAL A 60 5.44 -9.80 7.74
N TYR A 61 6.12 -9.15 6.78
CA TYR A 61 7.47 -9.55 6.39
C TYR A 61 8.46 -9.43 7.56
N GLN A 62 8.38 -8.33 8.32
CA GLN A 62 9.21 -8.12 9.50
C GLN A 62 8.92 -9.15 10.60
N LEU A 63 7.64 -9.46 10.85
CA LEU A 63 7.27 -10.52 11.81
C LEU A 63 7.79 -11.90 11.40
N TYR A 64 7.68 -12.26 10.11
CA TYR A 64 8.20 -13.53 9.60
C TYR A 64 9.72 -13.62 9.79
N PHE A 65 10.44 -12.56 9.42
CA PHE A 65 11.90 -12.49 9.57
C PHE A 65 12.34 -12.59 11.04
N VAL A 66 11.68 -11.87 11.95
CA VAL A 66 11.97 -11.95 13.39
C VAL A 66 11.69 -13.35 13.94
N ASN A 67 10.57 -13.97 13.54
CA ASN A 67 10.24 -15.34 13.94
C ASN A 67 11.25 -16.37 13.41
N GLU A 68 11.73 -16.19 12.19
CA GLU A 68 12.79 -17.02 11.62
C GLU A 68 14.13 -16.85 12.35
N MET A 69 14.47 -15.64 12.80
CA MET A 69 15.67 -15.39 13.61
C MET A 69 15.58 -15.90 15.06
N MET A 70 14.37 -16.07 15.60
CA MET A 70 14.16 -16.64 16.95
C MET A 70 14.04 -18.17 16.96
N ARG A 71 14.07 -18.81 15.79
CA ARG A 71 14.05 -20.28 15.63
C ARG A 71 15.47 -20.84 15.56
#